data_AF-A0A3D2B0U4-F1
#
_entry.id   AF-A0A3D2B0U4-F1
#
_cell.length_a   1.000
_cell.length_b   1.000
_cell.length_c   1.000
_cell.angle_alpha   90.00
_cell.angle_beta   90.00
_cell.angle_gamma   90.00
#
_symmetry.space_group_name_H-M   'P 1'
#
loop_
_entity.id
_entity.type
_entity.pdbx_description
1 polymer ?
#
loop_
_entity_poly.entity_id
_entity_poly.type
_entity_poly.pdbx_seq_one_letter_code
_entity_poly.pdbx_strand_id
1 'polypeptide(L)'
;MADKPPIQIVASGDSRPSANRRCWPAQQALEKMVQGVFKDLGHETHRAHEPDLNTGHGFIDSQARGLEVFRQIDPQLPIVVATAVWQYTSHVLAGLIRHKGPILTLANWSGEWPGLVGLLNLNGSLTKANVPYSSVWSENFQDDFAKRGLSEWLTHGHITHDVSHARPLDDHQWPVEFQEFAARGRAVGSHLRADQALLGVFDEGCMGMFNAIIPDQLLHRLGLFKERLSQSALYAAMRNVKTETARVHYKWLLDRGMQFRFGPDESEHL
;
A
#
# COMPACT_ATOMS: atom_id res chain seq x y z
N MET A 1 3.71 -19.45 31.40
CA MET A 1 3.72 -18.86 30.06
C MET A 1 2.76 -19.56 29.08
N ALA A 2 1.92 -20.51 29.51
CA ALA A 2 1.18 -21.42 28.62
C ALA A 2 -0.32 -21.09 28.42
N ASP A 3 -0.73 -19.83 28.42
CA ASP A 3 -2.18 -19.48 28.39
C ASP A 3 -2.57 -18.36 27.42
N LYS A 4 -1.65 -17.88 26.58
CA LYS A 4 -1.95 -16.88 25.54
C LYS A 4 -1.80 -17.52 24.16
N PRO A 5 -2.84 -17.48 23.29
CA PRO A 5 -2.72 -18.02 21.95
C PRO A 5 -1.68 -17.22 21.14
N PRO A 6 -0.98 -17.87 20.19
CA PRO A 6 0.11 -17.24 19.46
C PRO A 6 -0.40 -16.15 18.50
N ILE A 7 0.37 -15.08 18.39
CA ILE A 7 0.13 -13.99 17.44
C ILE A 7 0.47 -14.47 16.03
N GLN A 8 -0.48 -14.36 15.11
CA GLN A 8 -0.30 -14.81 13.74
C GLN A 8 0.48 -13.77 12.94
N ILE A 9 1.56 -14.15 12.26
CA ILE A 9 2.33 -13.29 11.36
C ILE A 9 2.04 -13.69 9.92
N VAL A 10 1.61 -12.72 9.11
CA VAL A 10 1.47 -12.85 7.66
C VAL A 10 2.34 -11.82 6.94
N ALA A 11 2.73 -12.15 5.71
CA ALA A 11 3.61 -11.33 4.88
C ALA A 11 3.09 -11.35 3.45
N SER A 12 2.63 -10.20 2.97
CA SER A 12 2.18 -10.00 1.59
C SER A 12 3.36 -9.52 0.73
N GLY A 13 3.43 -9.95 -0.52
CA GLY A 13 4.51 -9.62 -1.45
C GLY A 13 4.06 -8.86 -2.69
N ASP A 14 5.02 -8.69 -3.59
CA ASP A 14 4.81 -8.21 -4.95
C ASP A 14 4.17 -9.33 -5.80
N SER A 15 3.47 -8.99 -6.89
CA SER A 15 3.06 -10.01 -7.87
C SER A 15 4.17 -10.39 -8.85
N ARG A 16 5.32 -9.70 -8.83
CA ARG A 16 6.52 -10.02 -9.61
C ARG A 16 7.42 -10.99 -8.83
N PRO A 17 7.61 -12.24 -9.29
CA PRO A 17 8.43 -13.22 -8.57
C PRO A 17 9.90 -12.79 -8.39
N SER A 18 10.46 -12.05 -9.36
CA SER A 18 11.84 -11.54 -9.28
C SER A 18 12.03 -10.54 -8.14
N ALA A 19 11.05 -9.65 -7.93
CA ALA A 19 11.05 -8.71 -6.82
C ALA A 19 10.97 -9.46 -5.48
N ASN A 20 10.04 -10.41 -5.36
CA ASN A 20 9.88 -11.21 -4.14
C ASN A 20 11.16 -11.97 -3.77
N ARG A 21 11.80 -12.67 -4.73
CA ARG A 21 13.06 -13.38 -4.47
C ARG A 21 14.16 -12.44 -3.97
N ARG A 22 14.30 -11.27 -4.60
CA ARG A 22 15.34 -10.31 -4.25
C ARG A 22 15.13 -9.72 -2.85
N CYS A 23 13.89 -9.48 -2.46
CA CYS A 23 13.56 -8.84 -1.19
C CYS A 23 13.28 -9.82 -0.05
N TRP A 24 13.19 -11.13 -0.33
CA TRP A 24 12.89 -12.16 0.67
C TRP A 24 13.84 -12.12 1.89
N PRO A 25 15.17 -11.94 1.74
CA PRO A 25 16.06 -11.81 2.90
C PRO A 25 15.70 -10.65 3.82
N ALA A 26 15.25 -9.51 3.27
CA ALA A 26 14.84 -8.35 4.07
C ALA A 26 13.57 -8.65 4.87
N GLN A 27 12.61 -9.38 4.28
CA GLN A 27 11.42 -9.82 4.98
C GLN A 27 11.74 -10.81 6.10
N GLN A 28 12.62 -11.79 5.87
CA GLN A 28 13.06 -12.72 6.91
C GLN A 28 13.74 -12.00 8.08
N ALA A 29 14.57 -10.99 7.79
CA ALA A 29 15.21 -10.17 8.81
C ALA A 29 14.18 -9.40 9.66
N LEU A 30 13.17 -8.80 9.01
CA LEU A 30 12.06 -8.14 9.71
C LEU A 30 11.27 -9.12 10.57
N GLU A 31 10.85 -10.27 10.03
CA GLU A 31 10.10 -11.29 10.77
C GLU A 31 10.89 -11.75 12.00
N LYS A 32 12.18 -12.08 11.85
CA LYS A 32 13.04 -12.48 12.98
C LYS A 32 13.11 -11.41 14.08
N MET A 33 13.24 -10.15 13.69
CA MET A 33 13.31 -9.02 14.62
C MET A 33 11.99 -8.85 15.39
N VAL A 34 10.87 -8.87 14.67
CA VAL A 34 9.52 -8.75 15.24
C VAL A 34 9.21 -9.91 16.19
N GLN A 35 9.54 -11.14 15.80
CA GLN A 35 9.39 -12.33 16.65
C GLN A 35 10.22 -12.20 17.93
N GLY A 36 11.45 -11.69 17.85
CA GLY A 36 12.29 -11.41 19.02
C GLY A 36 11.63 -10.41 19.98
N VAL A 37 11.13 -9.29 19.46
CA VAL A 37 10.47 -8.26 20.27
C VAL A 37 9.20 -8.78 20.95
N PHE A 38 8.35 -9.52 20.24
CA PHE A 38 7.17 -10.13 20.86
C PHE A 38 7.54 -11.16 21.94
N LYS A 39 8.59 -11.95 21.71
CA LYS A 39 9.10 -12.91 22.69
C LYS A 39 9.61 -12.20 23.96
N ASP A 40 10.35 -11.10 23.81
CA ASP A 40 10.84 -10.30 24.94
C ASP A 40 9.69 -9.67 25.74
N LEU A 41 8.56 -9.39 25.08
CA LEU A 41 7.31 -8.95 25.71
C LEU A 41 6.45 -10.11 26.27
N GLY A 42 6.94 -11.35 26.20
CA GLY A 42 6.27 -12.53 26.77
C GLY A 42 5.13 -13.09 25.92
N HIS A 43 5.16 -12.87 24.60
CA HIS A 43 4.18 -13.38 23.65
C HIS A 43 4.83 -14.28 22.60
N GLU A 44 4.17 -15.39 22.28
CA GLU A 44 4.58 -16.27 21.19
C GLU A 44 3.99 -15.80 19.86
N THR A 45 4.73 -16.02 18.78
CA THR A 45 4.34 -15.68 17.41
C THR A 45 4.41 -16.91 16.53
N HIS A 46 3.47 -17.04 15.60
CA HIS A 46 3.42 -18.11 14.61
C HIS A 46 3.28 -17.52 13.21
N ARG A 47 4.14 -17.91 12.28
CA ARG A 47 4.00 -17.53 10.87
C ARG A 47 2.87 -18.35 10.26
N ALA A 48 1.83 -17.69 9.77
CA ALA A 48 0.58 -18.38 9.40
C ALA A 48 0.61 -19.05 8.01
N HIS A 49 1.76 -19.06 7.35
CA HIS A 49 1.97 -19.67 6.04
C HIS A 49 3.42 -20.05 5.88
N GLU A 50 3.69 -21.12 5.14
CA GLU A 50 5.04 -21.62 4.91
C GLU A 50 5.69 -20.98 3.68
N PRO A 51 7.02 -20.78 3.68
CA PRO A 51 7.74 -20.39 2.48
C PRO A 51 7.60 -21.41 1.36
N ASP A 52 7.52 -20.93 0.10
CA ASP A 52 7.48 -21.80 -1.07
C ASP A 52 8.89 -21.93 -1.66
N LEU A 53 9.46 -23.13 -1.53
CA LEU A 53 10.79 -23.45 -2.03
C LEU A 53 10.88 -23.38 -3.56
N ASN A 54 9.78 -23.56 -4.29
CA ASN A 54 9.77 -23.51 -5.75
C ASN A 54 9.85 -22.07 -6.27
N THR A 55 9.20 -21.12 -5.59
CA THR A 55 9.24 -19.71 -5.97
C THR A 55 10.46 -18.99 -5.41
N GLY A 56 11.08 -19.55 -4.36
CA GLY A 56 12.28 -19.03 -3.70
C GLY A 56 12.00 -17.91 -2.70
N HIS A 57 10.75 -17.79 -2.24
CA HIS A 57 10.34 -16.79 -1.25
C HIS A 57 9.16 -17.27 -0.41
N GLY A 58 8.88 -16.57 0.70
CA GLY A 58 7.75 -16.90 1.57
C GLY A 58 6.60 -15.91 1.59
N PHE A 59 6.51 -14.97 0.66
CA PHE A 59 5.36 -14.06 0.59
C PHE A 59 4.08 -14.75 0.14
N ILE A 60 2.94 -14.24 0.60
CA ILE A 60 1.67 -14.39 -0.10
C ILE A 60 1.76 -13.49 -1.34
N ASP A 61 1.75 -14.08 -2.54
CA ASP A 61 2.06 -13.41 -3.81
C ASP A 61 0.87 -13.37 -4.79
N SER A 62 -0.28 -13.89 -4.35
CA SER A 62 -1.53 -13.86 -5.09
C SER A 62 -2.74 -13.83 -4.16
N GLN A 63 -3.85 -13.31 -4.69
CA GLN A 63 -5.12 -13.32 -3.97
C GLN A 63 -5.66 -14.74 -3.72
N ALA A 64 -5.44 -15.66 -4.67
CA ALA A 64 -5.82 -17.07 -4.50
C ALA A 64 -5.06 -17.69 -3.32
N ARG A 65 -3.73 -17.51 -3.28
CA ARG A 65 -2.91 -17.98 -2.17
C ARG A 65 -3.31 -17.35 -0.84
N GLY A 66 -3.59 -16.05 -0.84
CA GLY A 66 -4.06 -15.36 0.36
C GLY A 66 -5.36 -15.94 0.91
N LEU A 67 -6.34 -16.24 0.04
CA LEU A 67 -7.58 -16.90 0.46
C LEU A 67 -7.33 -18.29 1.08
N GLU A 68 -6.39 -19.06 0.55
CA GLU A 68 -6.00 -20.36 1.13
C GLU A 68 -5.39 -20.20 2.53
N VAL A 69 -4.46 -19.25 2.68
CA VAL A 69 -3.80 -18.96 3.96
C VAL A 69 -4.83 -18.53 5.01
N PHE A 70 -5.66 -17.55 4.70
CA PHE A 70 -6.65 -17.02 5.65
C PHE A 70 -7.78 -18.00 5.99
N ARG A 71 -8.00 -19.08 5.21
CA ARG A 71 -8.92 -20.16 5.61
C ARG A 71 -8.39 -20.98 6.79
N GLN A 72 -7.07 -21.01 6.99
CA GLN A 72 -6.41 -21.76 8.06
C GLN A 72 -6.13 -20.90 9.31
N ILE A 73 -6.29 -19.58 9.20
CA ILE A 73 -6.11 -18.65 10.32
C ILE A 73 -7.40 -18.59 11.13
N ASP A 74 -7.31 -18.78 12.45
CA ASP A 74 -8.42 -18.48 13.35
C ASP A 74 -8.68 -16.96 13.33
N PRO A 75 -9.87 -16.52 12.87
CA PRO A 75 -10.17 -15.10 12.71
C PRO A 75 -10.25 -14.33 14.03
N GLN A 76 -10.26 -15.00 15.19
CA GLN A 76 -10.29 -14.36 16.51
C GLN A 76 -8.91 -14.03 17.05
N LEU A 77 -7.85 -14.66 16.53
CA LEU A 77 -6.50 -14.45 17.04
C LEU A 77 -5.93 -13.10 16.59
N PRO A 78 -5.04 -12.48 17.39
CA PRO A 78 -4.30 -11.31 16.96
C PRO A 78 -3.46 -11.63 15.72
N ILE A 79 -3.48 -10.73 14.73
CA ILE A 79 -2.72 -10.88 13.48
C ILE A 79 -1.83 -9.67 13.23
N VAL A 80 -0.60 -9.93 12.80
CA VAL A 80 0.39 -8.94 12.40
C VAL A 80 0.68 -9.12 10.91
N VAL A 81 0.51 -8.06 10.12
CA VAL A 81 0.95 -8.01 8.73
C VAL A 81 2.32 -7.33 8.69
N ALA A 82 3.38 -8.15 8.63
CA ALA A 82 4.77 -7.67 8.61
C ALA A 82 5.21 -7.39 7.17
N THR A 83 5.65 -6.15 6.90
CA THR A 83 5.91 -5.66 5.55
C THR A 83 7.31 -5.05 5.43
N ALA A 84 8.24 -5.75 4.79
CA ALA A 84 9.57 -5.23 4.48
C ALA A 84 9.70 -4.68 3.04
N VAL A 85 8.65 -4.83 2.22
CA VAL A 85 8.67 -4.68 0.77
C VAL A 85 7.42 -3.97 0.23
N TRP A 86 7.43 -3.62 -1.06
CA TRP A 86 6.17 -3.30 -1.74
C TRP A 86 5.29 -4.55 -1.75
N GLN A 87 4.01 -4.37 -1.42
CA GLN A 87 3.07 -5.47 -1.36
C GLN A 87 1.73 -5.12 -2.00
N TYR A 88 1.08 -6.13 -2.56
CA TYR A 88 -0.22 -6.00 -3.20
C TYR A 88 -1.30 -6.31 -2.18
N THR A 89 -2.01 -5.27 -1.73
CA THR A 89 -3.02 -5.42 -0.67
C THR A 89 -4.11 -6.42 -1.03
N SER A 90 -4.43 -6.56 -2.32
CA SER A 90 -5.37 -7.57 -2.83
C SER A 90 -5.03 -9.00 -2.40
N HIS A 91 -3.77 -9.32 -2.10
CA HIS A 91 -3.36 -10.64 -1.62
C HIS A 91 -3.93 -10.96 -0.24
N VAL A 92 -4.04 -9.98 0.66
CA VAL A 92 -4.41 -10.20 2.06
C VAL A 92 -5.75 -9.59 2.45
N LEU A 93 -6.25 -8.60 1.70
CA LEU A 93 -7.42 -7.81 2.07
C LEU A 93 -8.68 -8.66 2.29
N ALA A 94 -8.94 -9.64 1.43
CA ALA A 94 -10.12 -10.49 1.54
C ALA A 94 -10.16 -11.28 2.86
N GLY A 95 -8.98 -11.69 3.35
CA GLY A 95 -8.83 -12.32 4.66
C GLY A 95 -9.04 -11.33 5.80
N LEU A 96 -8.34 -10.19 5.74
CA LEU A 96 -8.36 -9.16 6.78
C LEU A 96 -9.75 -8.53 6.97
N ILE A 97 -10.55 -8.36 5.92
CA ILE A 97 -11.94 -7.87 6.01
C ILE A 97 -12.83 -8.79 6.86
N ARG A 98 -12.53 -10.10 6.89
CA ARG A 98 -13.30 -11.09 7.66
C ARG A 98 -12.69 -11.39 9.02
N HIS A 99 -11.51 -10.83 9.31
CA HIS A 99 -10.80 -11.02 10.56
C HIS A 99 -11.51 -10.26 11.69
N LYS A 100 -11.57 -10.86 12.88
CA LYS A 100 -12.31 -10.33 14.04
C LYS A 100 -11.37 -9.93 15.18
N GLY A 101 -10.22 -10.59 15.29
CA GLY A 101 -9.17 -10.23 16.23
C GLY A 101 -8.49 -8.90 15.86
N PRO A 102 -7.68 -8.34 16.76
CA PRO A 102 -6.95 -7.11 16.50
C PRO A 102 -5.94 -7.31 15.35
N ILE A 103 -5.86 -6.32 14.47
CA ILE A 103 -4.95 -6.28 13.33
C ILE A 103 -3.86 -5.23 13.61
N LEU A 104 -2.60 -5.65 13.54
CA LEU A 104 -1.45 -4.76 13.51
C LEU A 104 -0.81 -4.80 12.12
N THR A 105 -0.63 -3.65 11.50
CA THR A 105 0.27 -3.52 10.35
C THR A 105 1.61 -3.02 10.85
N LEU A 106 2.69 -3.67 10.41
CA LEU A 106 4.04 -3.34 10.87
C LEU A 106 5.03 -3.36 9.70
N ALA A 107 5.91 -2.36 9.65
CA ALA A 107 6.95 -2.29 8.62
C ALA A 107 8.33 -1.94 9.17
N ASN A 108 9.36 -2.37 8.46
CA ASN A 108 10.69 -1.83 8.66
C ASN A 108 10.75 -0.36 8.18
N TRP A 109 11.65 0.42 8.78
CA TRP A 109 12.09 1.69 8.23
C TRP A 109 13.41 1.45 7.49
N SER A 110 13.34 1.31 6.17
CA SER A 110 14.49 1.06 5.29
C SER A 110 14.44 1.95 4.05
N GLY A 111 15.60 2.47 3.66
CA GLY A 111 15.77 3.21 2.39
C GLY A 111 16.02 2.31 1.18
N GLU A 112 16.23 1.00 1.39
CA GLU A 112 16.54 0.04 0.31
C GLU A 112 15.27 -0.52 -0.33
N TRP A 113 14.29 -0.91 0.49
CA TRP A 113 13.06 -1.55 0.05
C TRP A 113 11.83 -0.79 0.56
N PRO A 114 10.74 -0.69 -0.23
CA PRO A 114 9.61 0.18 0.07
C PRO A 114 8.61 -0.46 1.05
N GLY A 115 9.09 -1.02 2.17
CA GLY A 115 8.24 -1.68 3.18
C GLY A 115 7.21 -0.76 3.81
N LEU A 116 7.63 0.45 4.20
CA LEU A 116 6.69 1.45 4.72
C LEU A 116 5.64 1.86 3.67
N VAL A 117 6.03 1.97 2.40
CA VAL A 117 5.08 2.28 1.31
C VAL A 117 4.06 1.15 1.14
N GLY A 118 4.52 -0.11 1.22
CA GLY A 118 3.64 -1.29 1.22
C GLY A 118 2.67 -1.32 2.41
N LEU A 119 3.13 -0.95 3.61
CA LEU A 119 2.28 -0.80 4.79
C LEU A 119 1.25 0.33 4.63
N LEU A 120 1.65 1.49 4.11
CA LEU A 120 0.72 2.61 3.92
C LEU A 120 -0.35 2.31 2.85
N ASN A 121 -0.01 1.53 1.82
CA ASN A 121 -0.98 0.98 0.88
C ASN A 121 -2.02 0.09 1.58
N LEU A 122 -1.55 -0.81 2.45
CA LEU A 122 -2.43 -1.68 3.24
C LEU A 122 -3.34 -0.86 4.17
N ASN A 123 -2.76 0.08 4.90
CA ASN A 123 -3.48 0.97 5.83
C ASN A 123 -4.58 1.76 5.12
N GLY A 124 -4.27 2.38 3.99
CA GLY A 124 -5.26 3.10 3.19
C GLY A 124 -6.39 2.18 2.74
N SER A 125 -6.07 0.92 2.40
CA SER A 125 -7.04 -0.06 1.94
C SER A 125 -7.93 -0.59 3.07
N LEU A 126 -7.37 -0.84 4.25
CA LEU A 126 -8.12 -1.22 5.46
C LEU A 126 -9.03 -0.08 5.92
N THR A 127 -8.52 1.15 5.92
CA THR A 127 -9.31 2.36 6.21
C THR A 127 -10.50 2.47 5.25
N LYS A 128 -10.24 2.35 3.94
CA LYS A 128 -11.30 2.39 2.92
C LYS A 128 -12.31 1.25 3.10
N ALA A 129 -11.86 0.07 3.52
CA ALA A 129 -12.71 -1.09 3.79
C ALA A 129 -13.41 -1.03 5.16
N ASN A 130 -13.22 0.04 5.93
CA ASN A 130 -13.73 0.21 7.30
C ASN A 130 -13.32 -0.96 8.23
N VAL A 131 -12.09 -1.45 8.06
CA VAL A 131 -11.49 -2.48 8.92
C VAL A 131 -10.62 -1.78 9.96
N PRO A 132 -10.88 -1.92 11.26
CA PRO A 132 -10.01 -1.37 12.30
C PRO A 132 -8.62 -2.02 12.27
N TYR A 133 -7.58 -1.21 12.41
CA TYR A 133 -6.19 -1.67 12.51
C TYR A 133 -5.38 -0.69 13.37
N SER A 134 -4.21 -1.13 13.80
CA SER A 134 -3.17 -0.27 14.34
C SER A 134 -1.90 -0.39 13.51
N SER A 135 -1.01 0.58 13.63
CA SER A 135 0.22 0.59 12.84
C SER A 135 1.43 0.98 13.65
N VAL A 136 2.57 0.37 13.32
CA VAL A 136 3.86 0.74 13.88
C VAL A 136 4.95 0.49 12.86
N TRP A 137 6.01 1.29 12.89
CA TRP A 137 7.20 1.08 12.07
C TRP A 137 8.42 1.49 12.86
N SER A 138 9.56 0.90 12.53
CA SER A 138 10.83 1.22 13.16
C SER A 138 12.00 0.67 12.36
N GLU A 139 13.18 1.22 12.58
CA GLU A 139 14.44 0.65 12.09
C GLU A 139 14.77 -0.67 12.79
N ASN A 140 14.48 -0.78 14.10
CA ASN A 140 14.89 -1.93 14.91
C ASN A 140 13.91 -2.35 16.03
N PHE A 141 12.77 -1.66 16.16
CA PHE A 141 11.74 -1.84 17.20
C PHE A 141 12.25 -1.69 18.63
N GLN A 142 13.39 -1.03 18.82
CA GLN A 142 13.95 -0.73 20.14
C GLN A 142 13.68 0.69 20.61
N ASP A 143 13.20 1.56 19.72
CA ASP A 143 12.80 2.91 20.07
C ASP A 143 11.50 2.94 20.90
N ASP A 144 11.33 4.04 21.61
CA ASP A 144 10.21 4.26 22.51
C ASP A 144 8.85 4.27 21.81
N PHE A 145 8.78 4.75 20.56
CA PHE A 145 7.55 4.78 19.79
C PHE A 145 7.07 3.35 19.51
N ALA A 146 7.97 2.50 19.03
CA ALA A 146 7.68 1.09 18.76
C ALA A 146 7.36 0.31 20.04
N LYS A 147 8.17 0.44 21.09
CA LYS A 147 7.98 -0.29 22.36
C LYS A 147 6.65 0.04 23.02
N ARG A 148 6.30 1.33 23.13
CA ARG A 148 5.03 1.76 23.71
C ARG A 148 3.85 1.28 22.87
N GLY A 149 3.90 1.46 21.55
CA GLY A 149 2.83 1.01 20.65
C GLY A 149 2.61 -0.49 20.73
N LEU A 150 3.67 -1.31 20.67
CA LEU A 150 3.56 -2.76 20.78
C LEU A 150 3.02 -3.20 22.14
N SER A 151 3.46 -2.59 23.24
CA SER A 151 2.94 -2.89 24.58
C SER A 151 1.46 -2.53 24.71
N GLU A 152 1.04 -1.38 24.17
CA GLU A 152 -0.37 -0.94 24.19
C GLU A 152 -1.24 -1.89 23.36
N TRP A 153 -0.80 -2.24 22.15
CA TRP A 153 -1.51 -3.15 21.26
C TRP A 153 -1.68 -4.54 21.87
N LEU A 154 -0.63 -5.08 22.51
CA LEU A 154 -0.71 -6.38 23.20
C LEU A 154 -1.69 -6.38 24.38
N THR A 155 -1.90 -5.23 25.02
CA THR A 155 -2.76 -5.10 26.20
C THR A 155 -4.21 -4.82 25.81
N HIS A 156 -4.42 -3.95 24.81
CA HIS A 156 -5.73 -3.39 24.48
C HIS A 156 -6.22 -3.71 23.06
N GLY A 157 -5.41 -4.37 22.25
CA GLY A 157 -5.72 -4.66 20.84
C GLY A 157 -5.64 -3.46 19.89
N HIS A 158 -5.20 -2.29 20.37
CA HIS A 158 -5.04 -1.08 19.55
C HIS A 158 -3.86 -0.21 20.03
N ILE A 159 -3.38 0.66 19.14
CA ILE A 159 -2.39 1.71 19.42
C ILE A 159 -3.09 3.07 19.34
N THR A 160 -2.88 3.92 20.34
CA THR A 160 -3.38 5.30 20.32
C THR A 160 -2.29 6.22 19.78
N HIS A 161 -2.53 6.80 18.60
CA HIS A 161 -1.62 7.78 18.00
C HIS A 161 -2.03 9.22 18.37
N ASP A 162 -1.06 10.06 18.72
CA ASP A 162 -1.29 11.48 18.95
C ASP A 162 -1.62 12.22 17.64
N VAL A 163 -2.87 12.63 17.53
CA VAL A 163 -3.42 13.40 16.41
C VAL A 163 -3.70 14.86 16.79
N SER A 164 -3.20 15.34 17.94
CA SER A 164 -3.43 16.72 18.43
C SER A 164 -2.90 17.82 17.48
N HIS A 165 -1.98 17.46 16.59
CA HIS A 165 -1.46 18.33 15.54
C HIS A 165 -2.43 18.49 14.36
N ALA A 166 -3.36 17.56 14.16
CA ALA A 166 -4.35 17.60 13.08
C ALA A 166 -5.61 18.34 13.54
N ARG A 167 -6.22 19.12 12.63
CA ARG A 167 -7.46 19.85 12.89
C ARG A 167 -8.41 19.74 11.71
N PRO A 168 -9.74 19.74 11.95
CA PRO A 168 -10.73 19.85 10.89
C PRO A 168 -10.48 21.09 10.02
N LEU A 169 -10.70 20.94 8.71
CA LEU A 169 -10.46 22.01 7.73
C LEU A 169 -11.50 23.13 7.81
N ASP A 170 -12.73 22.80 8.19
CA ASP A 170 -13.85 23.73 8.40
C ASP A 170 -13.59 24.73 9.52
N ASP A 171 -12.85 24.32 10.55
CA ASP A 171 -12.42 25.19 11.65
C ASP A 171 -11.20 26.07 11.30
N HIS A 172 -10.62 25.90 10.11
CA HIS A 172 -9.38 26.56 9.74
C HIS A 172 -9.60 27.94 9.12
N GLN A 173 -9.13 28.98 9.81
CA GLN A 173 -8.99 30.31 9.22
C GLN A 173 -7.61 30.46 8.59
N TRP A 174 -7.60 30.58 7.26
CA TRP A 174 -6.39 30.84 6.50
C TRP A 174 -5.82 32.23 6.85
N PRO A 175 -4.50 32.34 7.08
CA PRO A 175 -3.82 33.64 7.15
C PRO A 175 -4.17 34.54 5.96
N VAL A 176 -4.09 35.87 6.16
CA VAL A 176 -4.54 36.87 5.17
C VAL A 176 -3.85 36.69 3.82
N GLU A 177 -2.55 36.38 3.82
CA GLU A 177 -1.75 36.08 2.64
C GLU A 177 -2.23 34.86 1.86
N PHE A 178 -3.01 33.96 2.47
CA PHE A 178 -3.57 32.76 1.83
C PHE A 178 -5.04 32.90 1.43
N GLN A 179 -5.71 34.01 1.76
CA GLN A 179 -7.14 34.19 1.48
C GLN A 179 -7.45 34.22 -0.02
N GLU A 180 -6.57 34.79 -0.85
CA GLU A 180 -6.73 34.78 -2.31
C GLU A 180 -6.70 33.35 -2.86
N PHE A 181 -5.76 32.52 -2.41
CA PHE A 181 -5.67 31.11 -2.83
C PHE A 181 -6.89 30.31 -2.39
N ALA A 182 -7.40 30.56 -1.18
CA ALA A 182 -8.63 29.95 -0.69
C ALA A 182 -9.84 30.34 -1.57
N ALA A 183 -9.94 31.62 -1.98
CA ALA A 183 -10.98 32.08 -2.89
C ALA A 183 -10.86 31.44 -4.28
N ARG A 184 -9.65 31.35 -4.84
CA ARG A 184 -9.37 30.63 -6.09
C ARG A 184 -9.75 29.16 -6.02
N GLY A 185 -9.37 28.46 -4.96
CA GLY A 185 -9.74 27.05 -4.75
C GLY A 185 -11.25 26.84 -4.69
N ARG A 186 -11.97 27.74 -4.00
CA ARG A 186 -13.45 27.73 -3.97
C ARG A 186 -14.07 27.97 -5.35
N ALA A 187 -13.53 28.91 -6.11
CA ALA A 187 -13.99 29.20 -7.47
C ALA A 187 -13.80 27.97 -8.38
N VAL A 188 -12.59 27.38 -8.38
CA VAL A 188 -12.29 26.16 -9.15
C VAL A 188 -13.22 25.01 -8.76
N GLY A 189 -13.40 24.75 -7.47
CA GLY A 189 -14.30 23.69 -7.01
C GLY A 189 -15.77 23.93 -7.38
N SER A 190 -16.20 25.20 -7.44
CA SER A 190 -17.56 25.56 -7.83
C SER A 190 -17.78 25.40 -9.34
N HIS A 191 -16.82 25.84 -10.16
CA HIS A 191 -16.85 25.63 -11.61
C HIS A 191 -16.82 24.13 -11.94
N LEU A 192 -15.95 23.34 -11.31
CA LEU A 192 -15.87 21.90 -11.57
C LEU A 192 -17.20 21.19 -11.27
N ARG A 193 -17.91 21.59 -10.20
CA ARG A 193 -19.23 21.04 -9.88
C ARG A 193 -20.32 21.44 -10.89
N ALA A 194 -20.25 22.65 -11.44
CA ALA A 194 -21.24 23.18 -12.37
C ALA A 194 -21.01 22.68 -13.80
N ASP A 195 -19.78 22.80 -14.29
CA ASP A 195 -19.39 22.48 -15.66
C ASP A 195 -19.18 20.98 -15.87
N GLN A 196 -18.83 20.27 -14.78
CA GLN A 196 -18.50 18.86 -14.76
C GLN A 196 -17.24 18.53 -15.58
N ALA A 197 -16.61 17.39 -15.29
CA ALA A 197 -15.48 16.92 -16.09
C ALA A 197 -15.48 15.39 -16.22
N LEU A 198 -15.01 14.94 -17.38
CA LEU A 198 -14.79 13.54 -17.68
C LEU A 198 -13.33 13.17 -17.41
N LEU A 199 -13.15 12.15 -16.57
CA LEU A 199 -11.86 11.55 -16.22
C LEU A 199 -11.68 10.29 -17.05
N GLY A 200 -10.78 10.30 -18.03
CA GLY A 200 -10.38 9.10 -18.77
C GLY A 200 -9.47 8.21 -17.92
N VAL A 201 -9.92 7.00 -17.58
CA VAL A 201 -9.22 6.09 -16.65
C VAL A 201 -8.82 4.81 -17.38
N PHE A 202 -7.51 4.55 -17.48
CA PHE A 202 -6.90 3.35 -18.07
C PHE A 202 -6.49 2.36 -16.97
N ASP A 203 -7.49 1.78 -16.30
CA ASP A 203 -7.44 0.94 -15.08
C ASP A 203 -7.46 1.68 -13.74
N GLU A 204 -8.05 0.99 -12.76
CA GLU A 204 -8.09 1.37 -11.35
C GLU A 204 -7.46 0.26 -10.50
N GLY A 205 -6.90 0.62 -9.34
CA GLY A 205 -6.35 -0.38 -8.42
C GLY A 205 -5.02 -1.00 -8.88
N CYS A 206 -4.22 -0.22 -9.61
CA CYS A 206 -2.87 -0.59 -10.04
C CYS A 206 -2.09 -1.24 -8.90
N MET A 207 -1.38 -2.33 -9.20
CA MET A 207 -0.57 -3.09 -8.22
C MET A 207 -1.36 -3.55 -6.97
N GLY A 208 -2.64 -3.90 -7.13
CA GLY A 208 -3.46 -4.42 -6.02
C GLY A 208 -3.82 -3.38 -4.96
N MET A 209 -3.68 -2.09 -5.27
CA MET A 209 -4.00 -0.97 -4.38
C MET A 209 -5.51 -0.74 -4.29
N PHE A 210 -6.19 -1.43 -3.35
CA PHE A 210 -7.63 -1.25 -3.17
C PHE A 210 -7.99 0.20 -2.80
N ASN A 211 -7.14 0.89 -2.04
CA ASN A 211 -7.29 2.31 -1.72
C ASN A 211 -7.28 3.24 -2.94
N ALA A 212 -6.65 2.85 -4.05
CA ALA A 212 -6.59 3.65 -5.28
C ALA A 212 -7.85 3.54 -6.16
N ILE A 213 -8.76 2.61 -5.85
CA ILE A 213 -10.05 2.52 -6.54
C ILE A 213 -11.01 3.52 -5.85
N ILE A 214 -11.31 4.65 -6.48
CA ILE A 214 -12.14 5.67 -5.83
C ILE A 214 -13.62 5.42 -6.18
N PRO A 215 -14.56 5.25 -5.23
CA PRO A 215 -15.97 5.09 -5.59
C PRO A 215 -16.52 6.29 -6.40
N ASP A 216 -17.19 6.00 -7.51
CA ASP A 216 -17.71 7.03 -8.43
C ASP A 216 -18.65 8.03 -7.71
N GLN A 217 -19.45 7.55 -6.76
CA GLN A 217 -20.36 8.40 -5.97
C GLN A 217 -19.64 9.52 -5.20
N LEU A 218 -18.38 9.33 -4.78
CA LEU A 218 -17.60 10.38 -4.12
C LEU A 218 -17.18 11.46 -5.12
N LEU A 219 -16.86 11.06 -6.35
CA LEU A 219 -16.43 11.95 -7.43
C LEU A 219 -17.62 12.70 -8.07
N HIS A 220 -18.78 12.06 -8.20
CA HIS A 220 -19.98 12.68 -8.76
C HIS A 220 -20.38 13.96 -7.99
N ARG A 221 -20.21 13.97 -6.66
CA ARG A 221 -20.47 15.16 -5.81
C ARG A 221 -19.53 16.33 -6.11
N LEU A 222 -18.38 16.05 -6.71
CA LEU A 222 -17.38 17.03 -7.13
C LEU A 222 -17.55 17.45 -8.59
N GLY A 223 -18.54 16.91 -9.32
CA GLY A 223 -18.71 17.12 -10.76
C GLY A 223 -17.79 16.26 -11.62
N LEU A 224 -17.16 15.22 -11.04
CA LEU A 224 -16.19 14.36 -11.71
C LEU A 224 -16.83 13.01 -12.08
N PHE A 225 -16.73 12.63 -13.35
CA PHE A 225 -17.29 11.39 -13.88
C PHE A 225 -16.20 10.59 -14.59
N LYS A 226 -16.20 9.26 -14.44
CA LYS A 226 -15.17 8.41 -15.05
C LYS A 226 -15.64 7.82 -16.38
N GLU A 227 -14.80 7.99 -17.39
CA GLU A 227 -14.81 7.19 -18.61
C GLU A 227 -13.76 6.08 -18.45
N ARG A 228 -14.17 4.82 -18.42
CA ARG A 228 -13.23 3.69 -18.28
C ARG A 228 -12.76 3.24 -19.65
N LEU A 229 -11.46 3.37 -19.88
CA LEU A 229 -10.80 3.10 -21.15
C LEU A 229 -9.94 1.85 -21.04
N SER A 230 -9.96 1.01 -22.07
CA SER A 230 -9.11 -0.18 -22.10
C SER A 230 -7.65 0.20 -22.38
N GLN A 231 -6.72 -0.35 -21.60
CA GLN A 231 -5.29 -0.27 -21.93
C GLN A 231 -4.98 -0.89 -23.31
N SER A 232 -5.72 -1.92 -23.73
CA SER A 232 -5.55 -2.50 -25.07
C SER A 232 -6.01 -1.54 -26.18
N ALA A 233 -7.00 -0.69 -25.90
CA ALA A 233 -7.41 0.37 -26.84
C ALA A 233 -6.32 1.44 -26.96
N LEU A 234 -5.65 1.79 -25.85
CA LEU A 234 -4.48 2.68 -25.89
C LEU A 234 -3.37 2.08 -26.76
N TYR A 235 -3.01 0.81 -26.53
CA TYR A 235 -2.00 0.12 -27.35
C TYR A 235 -2.39 0.08 -28.84
N ALA A 236 -3.65 -0.26 -29.14
CA ALA A 236 -4.15 -0.26 -30.52
C ALA A 236 -4.07 1.13 -31.16
N ALA A 237 -4.40 2.19 -30.43
CA ALA A 237 -4.27 3.57 -30.90
C ALA A 237 -2.80 3.95 -31.14
N MET A 238 -1.88 3.55 -30.25
CA MET A 238 -0.44 3.78 -30.39
C MET A 238 0.11 3.15 -31.68
N ARG A 239 -0.40 1.99 -32.10
CA ARG A 239 0.02 1.35 -33.37
C ARG A 239 -0.35 2.14 -34.63
N ASN A 240 -1.29 3.08 -34.54
CA ASN A 240 -1.66 3.96 -35.65
C ASN A 240 -0.81 5.23 -35.70
N VAL A 241 0.03 5.50 -34.69
CA VAL A 241 0.97 6.62 -34.71
C VAL A 241 2.06 6.34 -35.73
N LYS A 242 2.20 7.24 -36.70
CA LYS A 242 3.22 7.11 -37.75
C LYS A 242 4.62 7.23 -37.16
N THR A 243 5.56 6.46 -37.69
CA THR A 243 6.97 6.48 -37.28
C THR A 243 7.59 7.88 -37.36
N GLU A 244 7.21 8.68 -38.36
CA GLU A 244 7.71 10.05 -38.53
C GLU A 244 7.28 10.94 -37.35
N THR A 245 6.03 10.81 -36.90
CA THR A 245 5.51 11.53 -35.73
C THR A 245 6.26 11.13 -34.47
N ALA A 246 6.47 9.83 -34.26
CA ALA A 246 7.24 9.34 -33.12
C ALA A 246 8.69 9.90 -33.12
N ARG A 247 9.35 9.93 -34.28
CA ARG A 247 10.71 10.48 -34.43
C ARG A 247 10.79 11.97 -34.14
N VAL A 248 9.78 12.75 -34.53
CA VAL A 248 9.72 14.19 -34.21
C VAL A 248 9.68 14.40 -32.69
N HIS A 249 8.81 13.69 -31.97
CA HIS A 249 8.73 13.80 -30.52
C HIS A 249 9.98 13.25 -29.81
N TYR A 250 10.55 12.16 -30.32
CA TYR A 250 11.82 11.63 -29.81
C TYR A 250 12.94 12.66 -29.92
N LYS A 251 13.11 13.29 -31.09
CA LYS A 251 14.09 14.36 -31.28
C LYS A 251 13.81 15.55 -30.34
N TRP A 252 12.54 15.95 -30.19
CA TRP A 252 12.17 17.03 -29.29
C TRP A 252 12.57 16.76 -27.82
N LEU A 253 12.49 15.50 -27.37
CA LEU A 253 12.96 15.08 -26.05
C LEU A 253 14.50 15.13 -25.95
N LEU A 254 15.21 14.63 -26.97
CA LEU A 254 16.68 14.69 -27.02
C LEU A 254 17.20 16.13 -27.01
N ASP A 255 16.58 17.03 -27.79
CA ASP A 255 16.96 18.45 -27.87
C ASP A 255 16.75 19.18 -26.52
N ARG A 256 15.93 18.62 -25.63
CA ARG A 256 15.72 19.09 -24.24
C ARG A 256 16.60 18.39 -23.22
N GLY A 257 17.55 17.58 -23.67
CA GLY A 257 18.51 16.90 -22.81
C GLY A 257 17.99 15.59 -22.19
N MET A 258 16.84 15.06 -22.64
CA MET A 258 16.42 13.71 -22.24
C MET A 258 17.46 12.70 -22.76
N GLN A 259 17.95 11.83 -21.88
CA GLN A 259 18.86 10.74 -22.23
C GLN A 259 18.13 9.41 -22.13
N PHE A 260 18.10 8.66 -23.22
CA PHE A 260 17.53 7.31 -23.22
C PHE A 260 18.64 6.27 -23.06
N ARG A 261 18.48 5.36 -22.10
CA ARG A 261 19.38 4.24 -21.84
C ARG A 261 18.63 2.95 -22.13
N PHE A 262 18.72 2.46 -23.35
CA PHE A 262 17.96 1.28 -23.81
C PHE A 262 18.56 -0.07 -23.36
N GLY A 263 19.75 -0.05 -22.77
CA GLY A 263 20.50 -1.27 -22.46
C GLY A 263 21.07 -1.95 -23.72
N PRO A 264 21.94 -2.95 -23.55
CA PRO A 264 22.56 -3.67 -24.67
C PRO A 264 21.66 -4.78 -25.26
N ASP A 265 20.66 -5.25 -24.51
CA ASP A 265 19.77 -6.34 -24.93
C ASP A 265 18.31 -5.91 -24.72
N GLU A 266 17.57 -5.74 -25.82
CA GLU A 266 16.16 -5.37 -25.81
C GLU A 266 15.29 -6.38 -25.05
N SER A 267 15.66 -7.67 -25.03
CA SER A 267 14.87 -8.71 -24.36
C SER A 267 15.06 -8.74 -22.84
N GLU A 268 16.12 -8.10 -22.33
CA GLU A 268 16.41 -8.02 -20.89
C GLU A 268 16.23 -6.61 -20.30
N HIS A 269 16.30 -5.56 -21.13
CA HIS A 269 16.41 -4.17 -20.67
C HIS A 269 15.25 -3.24 -21.10
N LEU A 270 14.31 -3.71 -21.92
CA LEU A 270 13.06 -3.01 -22.29
C LEU A 270 11.83 -3.76 -21.76
#